data_AF-A0A0Q4B893-F1
#
_entry.id   AF-A0A0Q4B893-F1
#
_cell.length_a   1.000
_cell.length_b   1.000
_cell.length_c   1.000
_cell.angle_alpha   90.00
_cell.angle_beta   90.00
_cell.angle_gamma   90.00
#
_symmetry.space_group_name_H-M   'P 1'
#
loop_
_entity.id
_entity.type
_entity.pdbx_description
1 polymer ?
#
loop_
_entity_poly.entity_id
_entity_poly.type
_entity_poly.pdbx_seq_one_letter_code
_entity_poly.pdbx_strand_id
1 'polypeptide(L)'
;MSGPGDMPYDERDVGSILRHASLLKGKTLRTLGIRGELDIDSYKGKGSFGQVLEEGFFHIENNSSPEPDFKEVGMELKTTPMKHSGGKKVSKERLVLNIINYMDAPEKGWRMFADKNSDLLIVFYLWEKDIEFLDYRILKTVRWRFPEDDLE
;
A
#
# COMPACT_ATOMS: atom_id res chain seq x y z
N MET A 1 -19.55 3.08 -20.41
CA MET A 1 -19.86 4.19 -19.50
C MET A 1 -20.21 3.56 -18.16
N SER A 2 -19.30 3.61 -17.20
CA SER A 2 -19.50 3.05 -15.85
C SER A 2 -19.88 4.18 -14.91
N GLY A 3 -20.97 4.01 -14.16
CA GLY A 3 -21.47 5.00 -13.20
C GLY A 3 -20.55 5.14 -11.98
N PRO A 4 -20.87 6.02 -11.02
CA PRO A 4 -20.10 6.14 -9.79
C PRO A 4 -20.24 4.84 -8.96
N GLY A 5 -19.10 4.24 -8.58
CA GLY A 5 -19.04 3.38 -7.39
C GLY A 5 -19.19 1.87 -7.56
N ASP A 6 -18.57 1.23 -8.57
CA ASP A 6 -18.37 -0.23 -8.54
C ASP A 6 -16.87 -0.51 -8.45
N MET A 7 -16.37 -0.60 -7.21
CA MET A 7 -15.01 -1.05 -6.94
C MET A 7 -14.87 -2.51 -7.41
N PRO A 8 -13.68 -2.95 -7.88
CA PRO A 8 -13.46 -4.35 -8.24
C PRO A 8 -13.49 -5.32 -7.05
N TYR A 9 -13.74 -4.80 -5.84
CA TYR A 9 -13.90 -5.52 -4.58
C TYR A 9 -14.90 -4.79 -3.68
N ASP A 10 -15.58 -5.53 -2.81
CA ASP A 10 -16.34 -4.94 -1.70
C ASP A 10 -15.40 -4.30 -0.65
N GLU A 11 -15.47 -2.98 -0.50
CA GLU A 11 -14.67 -2.19 0.45
C GLU A 11 -15.02 -2.45 1.93
N ARG A 12 -16.18 -3.06 2.20
CA ARG A 12 -16.65 -3.41 3.55
C ARG A 12 -16.31 -4.84 3.97
N ASP A 13 -15.77 -5.65 3.05
CA ASP A 13 -15.32 -7.02 3.32
C ASP A 13 -13.79 -7.13 3.21
N VAL A 14 -13.13 -7.28 4.36
CA VAL A 14 -11.67 -7.53 4.39
C VAL A 14 -11.29 -8.74 3.54
N GLY A 15 -12.09 -9.80 3.54
CA GLY A 15 -11.85 -10.98 2.70
C GLY A 15 -11.86 -10.63 1.21
N SER A 16 -12.77 -9.77 0.78
CA SER A 16 -12.87 -9.27 -0.60
C SER A 16 -11.63 -8.48 -1.00
N ILE A 17 -11.20 -7.54 -0.15
CA ILE A 17 -9.99 -6.75 -0.37
C ILE A 17 -8.75 -7.65 -0.48
N LEU A 18 -8.61 -8.64 0.41
CA LEU A 18 -7.48 -9.58 0.38
C LEU A 18 -7.49 -10.48 -0.87
N ARG A 19 -8.68 -10.93 -1.32
CA ARG A 19 -8.82 -11.69 -2.57
C ARG A 19 -8.40 -10.85 -3.76
N HIS A 20 -8.82 -9.59 -3.83
CA HIS A 20 -8.39 -8.66 -4.88
C HIS A 20 -6.87 -8.42 -4.83
N ALA A 21 -6.32 -8.11 -3.66
CA ALA A 21 -4.89 -7.91 -3.47
C ALA A 21 -4.05 -9.15 -3.85
N SER A 22 -4.59 -10.37 -3.71
CA SER A 22 -3.90 -11.60 -4.10
C SER A 22 -3.57 -11.67 -5.59
N LEU A 23 -4.35 -10.98 -6.44
CA LEU A 23 -4.13 -10.90 -7.88
C LEU A 23 -2.83 -10.20 -8.24
N LEU A 24 -2.27 -9.38 -7.34
CA LEU A 24 -1.01 -8.67 -7.57
C LEU A 24 0.20 -9.60 -7.64
N LYS A 25 0.15 -10.76 -6.96
CA LYS A 25 1.32 -11.64 -6.81
C LYS A 25 1.87 -12.05 -8.17
N GLY A 26 3.16 -11.79 -8.37
CA GLY A 26 3.85 -12.14 -9.60
C GLY A 26 3.49 -11.25 -10.77
N LYS A 27 2.82 -10.10 -10.60
CA LYS A 27 2.59 -9.12 -11.67
C LYS A 27 3.51 -7.91 -11.50
N THR A 28 3.53 -7.04 -12.50
CA THR A 28 4.09 -5.68 -12.45
C THR A 28 2.96 -4.68 -12.68
N LEU A 29 3.13 -3.41 -12.25
CA LEU A 29 2.14 -2.35 -12.52
C LEU A 29 1.87 -2.21 -14.02
N ARG A 30 2.90 -2.40 -14.87
CA ARG A 30 2.74 -2.42 -16.33
C ARG A 30 1.80 -3.53 -16.81
N THR A 31 1.98 -4.76 -16.32
CA THR A 31 1.15 -5.91 -16.73
C THR A 31 -0.28 -5.85 -16.21
N LEU A 32 -0.53 -5.04 -15.17
CA LEU A 32 -1.86 -4.80 -14.63
C LEU A 32 -2.67 -3.83 -15.50
N GLY A 33 -2.08 -3.20 -16.52
CA GLY A 33 -2.80 -2.29 -17.41
C GLY A 33 -3.05 -0.90 -16.82
N ILE A 34 -2.50 -0.60 -15.64
CA ILE A 34 -2.72 0.64 -14.88
C ILE A 34 -2.36 1.91 -15.68
N ARG A 35 -1.44 1.78 -16.64
CA ARG A 35 -0.95 2.90 -17.47
C ARG A 35 -2.03 3.53 -18.36
N GLY A 36 -3.15 2.85 -18.63
CA GLY A 36 -4.21 3.37 -19.49
C GLY A 36 -5.07 4.48 -18.85
N GLU A 37 -5.10 4.53 -17.52
CA GLU A 37 -6.03 5.39 -16.76
C GLU A 37 -5.33 6.54 -16.03
N LEU A 38 -4.01 6.44 -15.82
CA LEU A 38 -3.22 7.40 -15.05
C LEU A 38 -2.15 8.09 -15.90
N ASP A 39 -1.94 9.39 -15.67
CA ASP A 39 -0.77 10.12 -16.18
C ASP A 39 0.49 9.70 -15.41
N ILE A 40 1.06 8.56 -15.78
CA ILE A 40 2.25 7.98 -15.15
C ILE A 40 3.41 8.99 -15.08
N ASP A 41 3.54 9.88 -16.06
CA ASP A 41 4.63 10.85 -16.12
C ASP A 41 4.52 11.92 -15.02
N SER A 42 3.34 12.08 -14.40
CA SER A 42 3.15 12.92 -13.21
C SER A 42 3.73 12.31 -11.92
N TYR A 43 3.86 10.97 -11.85
CA TYR A 43 4.39 10.27 -10.69
C TYR A 43 5.92 10.17 -10.77
N LYS A 44 6.60 11.22 -10.30
CA LYS A 44 8.07 11.26 -10.22
C LYS A 44 8.53 11.25 -8.77
N GLY A 45 9.43 10.32 -8.44
CA GLY A 45 10.19 10.35 -7.19
C GLY A 45 9.88 9.20 -6.24
N LYS A 46 10.05 9.44 -4.93
CA LYS A 46 9.77 8.45 -3.88
C LYS A 46 8.25 8.32 -3.72
N GLY A 47 7.76 7.09 -3.62
CA GLY A 47 6.32 6.81 -3.43
C GLY A 47 5.53 6.54 -4.70
N SER A 48 6.08 6.77 -5.89
CA SER A 48 5.37 6.60 -7.17
C SER A 48 4.77 5.19 -7.36
N PHE A 49 5.46 4.14 -6.90
CA PHE A 49 4.91 2.79 -6.94
C PHE A 49 3.63 2.64 -6.12
N GLY A 50 3.61 3.20 -4.90
CA GLY A 50 2.47 3.15 -4.00
C GLY A 50 1.27 3.90 -4.58
N GLN A 51 1.48 5.14 -4.99
CA GLN A 51 0.42 5.98 -5.55
C GLN A 51 -0.22 5.38 -6.81
N VAL A 52 0.59 4.85 -7.73
CA VAL A 52 0.08 4.18 -8.94
C VAL A 52 -0.67 2.89 -8.59
N LEU A 53 -0.27 2.18 -7.53
CA LEU A 53 -0.98 1.00 -7.07
C LEU A 53 -2.31 1.36 -6.38
N GLU A 54 -2.32 2.38 -5.53
CA GLU A 54 -3.49 2.92 -4.84
C GLU A 54 -4.56 3.34 -5.85
N GLU A 55 -4.22 4.26 -6.75
CA GLU A 55 -5.17 4.81 -7.72
C GLU A 55 -5.51 3.79 -8.81
N GLY A 56 -4.51 3.07 -9.32
CA GLY A 56 -4.66 2.25 -10.52
C GLY A 56 -5.17 0.83 -10.30
N PHE A 57 -5.00 0.28 -9.09
CA PHE A 57 -5.43 -1.09 -8.79
C PHE A 57 -6.50 -1.16 -7.70
N PHE A 58 -6.40 -0.27 -6.71
CA PHE A 58 -7.40 -0.18 -5.64
C PHE A 58 -8.41 0.94 -5.86
N HIS A 59 -8.22 1.82 -6.85
CA HIS A 59 -9.09 2.97 -7.10
C HIS A 59 -9.27 3.88 -5.88
N ILE A 60 -8.21 3.99 -5.07
CA ILE A 60 -8.14 4.84 -3.88
C ILE A 60 -7.57 6.18 -4.31
N GLU A 61 -8.27 7.27 -3.97
CA GLU A 61 -7.79 8.62 -4.26
C GLU A 61 -6.53 8.94 -3.45
N ASN A 62 -5.53 9.47 -4.14
CA ASN A 62 -4.30 9.96 -3.54
C ASN A 62 -4.56 11.29 -2.83
N ASN A 63 -4.82 11.21 -1.53
CA ASN A 63 -5.02 12.36 -0.65
C ASN A 63 -4.23 12.19 0.66
N SER A 64 -4.05 13.28 1.39
CA SER A 64 -3.33 13.29 2.67
C SER A 64 -4.22 12.94 3.87
N SER A 65 -5.25 12.10 3.67
CA SER A 65 -6.21 11.76 4.72
C SER A 65 -5.52 11.11 5.94
N PRO A 66 -5.88 11.53 7.16
CA PRO A 66 -5.44 10.86 8.38
C PRO A 66 -6.15 9.51 8.61
N GLU A 67 -7.14 9.17 7.79
CA GLU A 67 -7.86 7.89 7.85
C GLU A 67 -7.13 6.78 7.10
N PRO A 68 -7.41 5.50 7.42
CA PRO A 68 -6.92 4.36 6.65
C PRO A 68 -7.36 4.39 5.18
N ASP A 69 -6.56 3.80 4.30
CA ASP A 69 -6.88 3.70 2.87
C ASP A 69 -8.20 2.95 2.60
N PHE A 70 -8.45 1.86 3.34
CA PHE A 70 -9.73 1.13 3.35
C PHE A 70 -10.54 1.52 4.59
N LYS A 71 -11.14 2.71 4.54
CA LYS A 71 -11.84 3.36 5.67
C LYS A 71 -12.90 2.48 6.34
N GLU A 72 -13.73 1.82 5.53
CA GLU A 72 -14.87 1.03 6.01
C GLU A 72 -14.47 -0.17 6.89
N VAL A 73 -13.23 -0.65 6.75
CA VAL A 73 -12.68 -1.78 7.52
C VAL A 73 -11.50 -1.41 8.41
N GLY A 74 -11.12 -0.13 8.42
CA GLY A 74 -9.99 0.37 9.21
C GLY A 74 -8.64 -0.26 8.84
N MET A 75 -8.41 -0.53 7.55
CA MET A 75 -7.17 -1.15 7.06
C MET A 75 -6.37 -0.16 6.20
N GLU A 76 -5.06 -0.09 6.41
CA GLU A 76 -4.15 0.79 5.66
C GLU A 76 -3.33 -0.04 4.66
N LEU A 77 -3.15 0.50 3.45
CA LEU A 77 -2.31 -0.06 2.40
C LEU A 77 -0.89 0.47 2.55
N LYS A 78 0.08 -0.43 2.55
CA LYS A 78 1.50 -0.09 2.53
C LYS A 78 2.21 -0.83 1.41
N THR A 79 3.11 -0.14 0.72
CA THR A 79 4.03 -0.77 -0.23
C THR A 79 5.44 -0.69 0.29
N THR A 80 6.26 -1.72 0.05
CA THR A 80 7.66 -1.71 0.49
C THR A 80 8.58 -2.45 -0.49
N PRO A 81 9.70 -1.83 -0.90
CA PRO A 81 10.65 -2.45 -1.80
C PRO A 81 11.57 -3.45 -1.08
N MET A 82 11.74 -4.60 -1.71
CA MET A 82 12.76 -5.59 -1.39
C MET A 82 13.91 -5.46 -2.39
N LYS A 83 15.13 -5.84 -2.00
CA LYS A 83 16.29 -5.96 -2.90
C LYS A 83 16.99 -7.30 -2.70
N HIS A 84 17.71 -7.75 -3.73
CA HIS A 84 18.64 -8.86 -3.59
C HIS A 84 19.89 -8.44 -2.81
N SER A 85 20.30 -9.24 -1.84
CA SER A 85 21.56 -9.08 -1.10
C SER A 85 22.03 -10.45 -0.60
N GLY A 86 23.24 -10.86 -0.99
CA GLY A 86 23.83 -12.13 -0.55
C GLY A 86 22.96 -13.37 -0.82
N GLY A 87 22.31 -13.43 -1.99
CA GLY A 87 21.42 -14.53 -2.37
C GLY A 87 20.03 -14.53 -1.68
N LYS A 88 19.78 -13.58 -0.78
CA LYS A 88 18.49 -13.41 -0.09
C LYS A 88 17.79 -12.14 -0.56
N LYS A 89 16.48 -12.05 -0.28
CA LYS A 89 15.73 -10.80 -0.43
C LYS A 89 15.66 -10.11 0.93
N VAL A 90 16.08 -8.85 0.99
CA VAL A 90 16.08 -8.02 2.21
C VAL A 90 15.31 -6.74 1.94
N SER A 91 14.82 -6.07 2.99
CA SER A 91 14.20 -4.76 2.82
C SER A 91 15.19 -3.78 2.22
N LYS A 92 14.77 -3.00 1.22
CA LYS A 92 15.61 -1.96 0.63
C LYS A 92 15.63 -0.71 1.51
N GLU A 93 14.51 -0.38 2.14
CA GLU A 93 14.35 0.76 3.03
C GLU A 93 13.42 0.42 4.20
N ARG A 94 13.28 1.36 5.16
CA ARG A 94 12.33 1.20 6.27
C ARG A 94 10.91 1.41 5.75
N LEU A 95 9.96 0.62 6.23
CA LEU A 95 8.55 0.89 5.99
C LEU A 95 8.12 2.10 6.83
N VAL A 96 7.67 3.17 6.17
CA VAL A 96 7.11 4.34 6.85
C VAL A 96 5.64 4.06 7.16
N LEU A 97 5.28 4.15 8.44
CA LEU A 97 3.94 3.89 8.93
C LEU A 97 3.08 5.15 8.91
N ASN A 98 3.52 6.21 9.59
CA ASN A 98 2.87 7.51 9.62
C ASN A 98 3.84 8.61 10.05
N ILE A 99 3.54 9.87 9.69
CA ILE A 99 4.19 11.06 10.25
C ILE A 99 3.45 11.45 11.53
N ILE A 100 4.17 11.64 12.62
CA ILE A 100 3.61 12.03 13.92
C ILE A 100 3.61 13.57 14.01
N ASN A 101 2.43 14.17 14.06
CA ASN A 101 2.28 15.59 14.39
C ASN A 101 2.45 15.82 15.90
N TYR A 102 3.61 16.38 16.30
CA TYR A 102 3.92 16.63 17.71
C TYR A 102 2.90 17.52 18.42
N MET A 103 2.25 18.44 17.70
CA MET A 103 1.24 19.33 18.29
C MET A 103 -0.02 18.58 18.74
N ASP A 104 -0.35 17.49 18.05
CA ASP A 104 -1.51 16.65 18.36
C ASP A 104 -1.19 15.54 19.37
N ALA A 105 0.10 15.26 19.61
CA ALA A 105 0.56 14.16 20.45
C ALA A 105 0.03 14.20 21.90
N PRO A 106 -0.08 15.36 22.57
CA PRO A 106 -0.65 15.43 23.91
C PRO A 106 -2.10 14.96 24.00
N GLU A 107 -2.88 15.17 22.94
CA GLU A 107 -4.31 14.83 22.91
C GLU A 107 -4.54 13.41 22.37
N LYS A 108 -3.89 13.07 21.26
CA LYS A 108 -4.16 11.81 20.54
C LYS A 108 -3.30 10.65 21.05
N GLY A 109 -2.10 10.92 21.57
CA GLY A 109 -1.19 9.90 22.12
C GLY A 109 -1.00 8.70 21.19
N TRP A 110 -1.16 7.48 21.73
CA TRP A 110 -1.03 6.22 20.98
C TRP A 110 -1.96 6.12 19.75
N ARG A 111 -3.14 6.73 19.81
CA ARG A 111 -4.12 6.66 18.72
C ARG A 111 -3.59 7.26 17.42
N MET A 112 -2.68 8.24 17.50
CA MET A 112 -2.01 8.77 16.30
C MET A 112 -1.30 7.70 15.47
N PHE A 113 -0.83 6.65 16.13
CA PHE A 113 -0.21 5.51 15.50
C PHE A 113 -1.22 4.39 15.23
N ALA A 114 -2.00 4.00 16.24
CA ALA A 114 -2.88 2.84 16.17
C ALA A 114 -3.97 2.98 15.10
N ASP A 115 -4.57 4.17 14.97
CA ASP A 115 -5.73 4.41 14.08
C ASP A 115 -5.40 4.07 12.60
N LYS A 116 -4.13 4.15 12.18
CA LYS A 116 -3.68 3.73 10.84
C LYS A 116 -2.98 2.37 10.81
N ASN A 117 -2.32 1.96 11.89
CA ASN A 117 -1.36 0.86 11.82
C ASN A 117 -1.86 -0.44 12.43
N SER A 118 -3.05 -0.48 13.04
CA SER A 118 -3.59 -1.69 13.68
C SER A 118 -3.92 -2.82 12.71
N ASP A 119 -4.21 -2.52 11.45
CA ASP A 119 -4.45 -3.51 10.38
C ASP A 119 -3.83 -3.01 9.08
N LEU A 120 -2.80 -3.70 8.60
CA LEU A 120 -2.02 -3.32 7.43
C LEU A 120 -2.15 -4.35 6.33
N LEU A 121 -2.44 -3.90 5.11
CA LEU A 121 -2.19 -4.66 3.88
C LEU A 121 -0.84 -4.24 3.30
N ILE A 122 0.17 -5.11 3.39
CA ILE A 122 1.53 -4.82 2.94
C ILE A 122 1.82 -5.51 1.60
N VAL A 123 2.18 -4.73 0.59
CA VAL A 123 2.58 -5.18 -0.74
C VAL A 123 4.10 -5.10 -0.89
N PHE A 124 4.74 -6.26 -1.02
CA PHE A 124 6.17 -6.36 -1.24
C PHE A 124 6.48 -6.46 -2.73
N TYR A 125 7.36 -5.60 -3.23
CA TYR A 125 7.82 -5.65 -4.62
C TYR A 125 9.34 -5.71 -4.70
N LEU A 126 9.88 -6.30 -5.75
CA LEU A 126 11.31 -6.40 -5.96
C LEU A 126 11.80 -5.15 -6.68
N TRP A 127 12.57 -4.33 -5.96
CA TRP A 127 13.33 -3.26 -6.56
C TRP A 127 14.60 -3.80 -7.19
N GLU A 128 14.85 -3.37 -8.42
CA GLU A 128 16.07 -3.67 -9.18
C GLU A 128 16.66 -2.38 -9.72
N LYS A 129 17.99 -2.30 -9.70
CA LYS A 129 18.71 -1.13 -10.21
C LYS A 129 18.47 -1.02 -11.72
N ASP A 130 18.29 0.22 -12.19
CA ASP A 130 18.15 0.53 -13.62
C ASP A 130 16.87 -0.07 -14.27
N ILE A 131 15.91 -0.52 -13.46
CA ILE A 131 14.58 -0.96 -13.89
C ILE A 131 13.54 0.10 -13.51
N GLU A 132 12.62 0.39 -14.43
CA GLU A 132 11.50 1.30 -14.20
C GLU A 132 10.55 0.76 -13.13
N PHE A 133 9.96 1.65 -12.32
CA PHE A 133 9.12 1.22 -11.20
C PHE A 133 7.87 0.45 -11.64
N LEU A 134 7.38 0.72 -12.86
CA LEU A 134 6.26 -0.01 -13.44
C LEU A 134 6.57 -1.50 -13.71
N ASP A 135 7.85 -1.85 -13.79
CA ASP A 135 8.33 -3.19 -14.11
C ASP A 135 8.82 -3.96 -12.87
N TYR A 136 8.75 -3.36 -11.68
CA TYR A 136 9.03 -4.07 -10.45
C TYR A 136 8.04 -5.22 -10.23
N ARG A 137 8.59 -6.42 -10.00
CA ARG A 137 7.80 -7.62 -9.75
C ARG A 137 7.23 -7.58 -8.34
N ILE A 138 5.91 -7.63 -8.23
CA ILE A 138 5.24 -7.81 -6.94
C ILE A 138 5.46 -9.25 -6.48
N LEU A 139 6.03 -9.40 -5.28
CA LEU A 139 6.46 -10.66 -4.71
C LEU A 139 5.35 -11.34 -3.91
N LYS A 140 4.67 -10.57 -3.06
CA LYS A 140 3.61 -11.05 -2.18
C LYS A 140 2.81 -9.88 -1.59
N THR A 141 1.59 -10.19 -1.19
CA THR A 141 0.76 -9.35 -0.32
C THR A 141 0.60 -10.06 1.02
N VAL A 142 0.62 -9.29 2.11
CA VAL A 142 0.51 -9.80 3.48
C VAL A 142 -0.43 -8.89 4.25
N ARG A 143 -1.40 -9.48 4.96
CA ARG A 143 -2.10 -8.77 6.02
C ARG A 143 -1.32 -8.89 7.32
N TRP A 144 -1.12 -7.77 8.01
CA TRP A 144 -0.41 -7.71 9.27
C TRP A 144 -1.23 -6.96 10.31
N ARG A 145 -1.37 -7.56 11.49
CA ARG A 145 -1.90 -6.94 12.70
C ARG A 145 -0.88 -7.16 13.80
N PHE A 146 -0.76 -6.22 14.73
CA PHE A 146 0.13 -6.40 15.89
C PHE A 146 -0.30 -7.63 16.70
N PRO A 147 0.62 -8.56 17.02
CA PRO A 147 0.42 -9.52 18.09
C PRO A 147 0.08 -8.78 19.39
N GLU A 148 -0.71 -9.41 20.26
CA GLU A 148 -1.06 -8.82 21.57
C GLU A 148 0.21 -8.53 22.40
N ASP A 149 1.18 -9.45 22.38
CA ASP A 149 2.49 -9.31 23.05
C ASP A 149 3.30 -8.08 22.60
N ASP A 150 3.08 -7.55 21.39
CA ASP A 150 3.78 -6.38 20.86
C ASP A 150 3.15 -5.04 21.35
N LEU A 151 2.00 -5.10 22.03
CA LEU A 151 1.25 -3.94 22.53
C LEU A 151 1.40 -3.70 24.04
N GLU A 152 2.16 -4.55 24.73
CA GLU A 152 2.43 -4.49 26.18
C GLU A 152 3.61 -3.55 26.56
#